data_AF-A0A6G8FIA8-F1
#
_entry.id   AF-A0A6G8FIA8-F1
#
_cell.length_a   1.000
_cell.length_b   1.000
_cell.length_c   1.000
_cell.angle_alpha   90.00
_cell.angle_beta   90.00
_cell.angle_gamma   90.00
#
_symmetry.space_group_name_H-M   'P 1'
#
loop_
_entity.id
_entity.type
_entity.pdbx_description
1 polymer ?
#
loop_
_entity_poly.entity_id
_entity_poly.type
_entity_poly.pdbx_seq_one_letter_code
_entity_poly.pdbx_strand_id
1 'polypeptide(L)'
;MELPALRLLHQRMRQESVDRTTFSYRNNRARLDVVFLVDENPYVLLIGARSEAPYSFELPVLPGYRVPLLFNERLKPLMDALGVRPNPDSPFRTSLFLKDLNEHIPDFVNARDLPTDMLSRRIAASNVEEADKIYFVGWIAHNDGRNVSPKNLDKTRRILGAATADRCQRSNVSTRWSAVAADRSAIGPVPDPR
;
A
#
# COMPACT_ATOMS: atom_id res chain seq x y z
N MET A 1 14.89 -2.36 -13.86
CA MET A 1 14.51 -3.74 -14.23
C MET A 1 13.05 -3.75 -14.65
N GLU A 2 12.68 -4.49 -15.70
CA GLU A 2 11.27 -4.66 -16.10
C GLU A 2 10.61 -5.77 -15.29
N LEU A 3 9.37 -5.55 -14.86
CA LEU A 3 8.51 -6.54 -14.20
C LEU A 3 7.27 -6.77 -15.09
N PRO A 4 7.36 -7.62 -16.12
CA PRO A 4 6.28 -7.80 -17.09
C PRO A 4 4.99 -8.33 -16.48
N ALA A 5 5.04 -9.05 -15.35
CA ALA A 5 3.83 -9.54 -14.70
C ALA A 5 2.95 -8.40 -14.13
N LEU A 6 3.54 -7.24 -13.77
CA LEU A 6 2.74 -6.06 -13.41
C LEU A 6 1.89 -5.56 -14.58
N ARG A 7 2.31 -5.77 -15.83
CA ARG A 7 1.51 -5.42 -17.01
C ARG A 7 0.25 -6.25 -17.10
N LEU A 8 0.37 -7.56 -16.86
CA LEU A 8 -0.75 -8.49 -16.86
C LEU A 8 -1.71 -8.16 -15.71
N LEU A 9 -1.18 -7.95 -14.50
CA LEU A 9 -1.98 -7.54 -13.35
C LEU A 9 -2.70 -6.21 -13.60
N HIS A 10 -2.03 -5.20 -14.15
CA HIS A 10 -2.66 -3.92 -14.48
C HIS A 10 -3.76 -4.07 -15.54
N GLN A 11 -3.60 -4.95 -16.53
CA GLN A 11 -4.68 -5.24 -17.49
C GLN A 11 -5.92 -5.80 -16.79
N ARG A 12 -5.75 -6.69 -15.81
CA ARG A 12 -6.84 -7.22 -14.99
C ARG A 12 -7.49 -6.15 -14.12
N MET A 13 -6.67 -5.33 -13.45
CA MET A 13 -7.14 -4.18 -12.67
C MET A 13 -8.04 -3.26 -13.49
N ARG A 14 -7.71 -2.98 -14.75
CA ARG A 14 -8.58 -2.19 -15.64
C ARG A 14 -9.87 -2.91 -16.02
N GLN A 15 -9.83 -4.22 -16.26
CA GLN A 15 -11.03 -5.01 -16.56
C GLN A 15 -12.01 -5.00 -15.38
N GLU A 16 -11.49 -5.02 -14.15
CA GLU A 16 -12.28 -5.05 -12.92
C GLU A 16 -12.55 -3.66 -12.32
N SER A 17 -12.09 -2.59 -12.97
CA SER A 17 -12.20 -1.20 -12.49
C SER A 17 -11.64 -0.99 -11.08
N VAL A 18 -10.46 -1.57 -10.82
CA VAL A 18 -9.76 -1.53 -9.53
C VAL A 18 -8.46 -0.75 -9.67
N ASP A 19 -8.29 0.29 -8.84
CA ASP A 19 -7.09 1.15 -8.89
C ASP A 19 -5.95 0.67 -7.96
N ARG A 20 -6.29 -0.20 -7.00
CA ARG A 20 -5.35 -0.70 -6.00
C ARG A 20 -5.60 -2.17 -5.72
N THR A 21 -4.56 -2.98 -5.78
CA THR A 21 -4.64 -4.41 -5.47
C THR A 21 -3.51 -4.82 -4.54
N THR A 22 -3.76 -5.85 -3.75
CA THR A 22 -2.76 -6.45 -2.86
C THR A 22 -2.40 -7.86 -3.30
N PHE A 23 -1.21 -8.32 -2.95
CA PHE A 23 -0.87 -9.74 -2.96
C PHE A 23 0.21 -10.02 -1.92
N SER A 24 0.22 -11.24 -1.39
CA SER A 24 1.31 -11.71 -0.54
C SER A 24 2.12 -12.76 -1.29
N TYR A 25 3.43 -12.77 -1.07
CA TYR A 25 4.26 -13.92 -1.43
C TYR A 25 5.34 -14.16 -0.38
N ARG A 26 6.01 -15.30 -0.48
CA ARG A 26 7.07 -15.70 0.45
C ARG A 26 8.41 -15.69 -0.27
N ASN A 27 9.38 -14.97 0.30
CA ASN A 27 10.78 -15.03 -0.13
C ASN A 27 11.59 -15.53 1.07
N ASN A 28 12.21 -16.71 0.94
CA ASN A 28 12.83 -17.43 2.06
C ASN A 28 11.87 -17.64 3.25
N ARG A 29 12.23 -17.12 4.43
CA ARG A 29 11.40 -17.18 5.65
C ARG A 29 10.47 -15.98 5.79
N ALA A 30 10.67 -14.94 5.00
CA ALA A 30 9.91 -13.69 5.13
C ALA A 30 8.63 -13.74 4.27
N ARG A 31 7.52 -13.29 4.86
CA ARG A 31 6.29 -13.02 4.13
C ARG A 31 6.29 -11.54 3.73
N LEU A 32 6.11 -11.29 2.45
CA LEU A 32 5.99 -9.94 1.89
C LEU A 32 4.54 -9.68 1.51
N ASP A 33 4.03 -8.53 1.92
CA ASP A 33 2.79 -7.95 1.39
C ASP A 33 3.15 -6.86 0.40
N VAL A 34 2.46 -6.87 -0.73
CA VAL A 34 2.73 -5.95 -1.82
C VAL A 34 1.42 -5.30 -2.22
N VAL A 35 1.42 -3.97 -2.28
CA VAL A 35 0.32 -3.16 -2.80
C VAL A 35 0.77 -2.53 -4.11
N PHE A 36 -0.01 -2.74 -5.16
CA PHE A 36 0.20 -2.07 -6.43
C PHE A 36 -0.87 -0.98 -6.61
N LEU A 37 -0.39 0.26 -6.72
CA LEU A 37 -1.18 1.50 -6.73
C LEU A 37 -1.08 2.13 -8.13
N VAL A 38 -2.14 2.03 -8.94
CA VAL A 38 -2.17 2.60 -10.30
C VAL A 38 -2.85 3.97 -10.37
N ASP A 39 -3.41 4.45 -9.26
CA ASP A 39 -3.94 5.80 -9.09
C ASP A 39 -2.87 6.84 -8.71
N GLU A 40 -1.58 6.47 -8.75
CA GLU A 40 -0.44 7.36 -8.54
C GLU A 40 0.38 7.56 -9.82
N ASN A 41 1.12 8.67 -9.90
CA ASN A 41 1.99 8.96 -11.05
C ASN A 41 3.42 9.31 -10.63
N PRO A 42 4.43 8.46 -10.92
CA PRO A 42 4.29 7.13 -11.53
C PRO A 42 3.51 6.17 -10.63
N TYR A 43 3.06 5.03 -11.17
CA TYR A 43 2.45 3.97 -10.34
C TYR A 43 3.43 3.57 -9.22
N VAL A 44 2.90 3.07 -8.11
CA VAL A 44 3.72 2.72 -6.94
C VAL A 44 3.54 1.24 -6.59
N LEU A 45 4.67 0.58 -6.34
CA LEU A 45 4.72 -0.73 -5.72
C LEU A 45 5.20 -0.55 -4.29
N LEU A 46 4.29 -0.71 -3.34
CA LEU A 46 4.55 -0.61 -1.91
C LEU A 46 4.79 -2.03 -1.36
N ILE A 47 5.99 -2.32 -0.87
CA ILE A 47 6.40 -3.64 -0.41
C ILE A 47 6.66 -3.61 1.09
N GLY A 48 6.09 -4.57 1.83
CA GLY A 48 6.16 -4.67 3.28
C GLY A 48 6.55 -6.06 3.71
N ALA A 49 7.63 -6.18 4.48
CA ALA A 49 8.03 -7.42 5.10
C ALA A 49 7.38 -7.57 6.47
N ARG A 50 6.63 -8.66 6.63
CA ARG A 50 6.16 -9.15 7.93
C ARG A 50 7.24 -10.03 8.54
N SER A 51 8.08 -9.41 9.37
CA SER A 51 9.21 -10.02 10.08
C SER A 51 9.29 -9.45 11.51
N GLU A 52 10.20 -9.99 12.33
CA GLU A 52 10.49 -9.46 13.67
C GLU A 52 10.97 -8.00 13.64
N ALA A 53 11.63 -7.60 12.54
CA ALA A 53 11.93 -6.22 12.20
C ALA A 53 11.08 -5.81 10.98
N PRO A 54 9.83 -5.35 11.15
CA PRO A 54 8.95 -5.01 10.05
C PRO A 54 9.52 -3.80 9.27
N TYR A 55 9.63 -3.96 7.96
CA TYR A 55 10.17 -2.94 7.07
C TYR A 55 9.27 -2.78 5.86
N SER A 56 9.02 -1.54 5.44
CA SER A 56 8.26 -1.23 4.23
C SER A 56 8.96 -0.17 3.41
N PHE A 57 8.87 -0.27 2.09
CA PHE A 57 9.45 0.68 1.15
C PHE A 57 8.64 0.76 -0.14
N GLU A 58 8.83 1.86 -0.86
CA GLU A 58 8.19 2.11 -2.14
C GLU A 58 9.16 1.98 -3.31
N LEU A 59 8.65 1.42 -4.40
CA LEU A 59 9.29 1.43 -5.70
C LEU A 59 8.39 2.14 -6.72
N PRO A 60 8.86 3.20 -7.39
CA PRO A 60 8.13 3.75 -8.52
C PRO A 60 8.16 2.75 -9.67
N VAL A 61 7.00 2.51 -10.28
CA VAL A 61 6.82 1.70 -11.48
C VAL A 61 6.74 2.66 -12.67
N LEU A 62 7.88 2.86 -13.30
CA LEU A 62 8.09 3.76 -14.43
C LEU A 62 7.48 3.20 -15.73
N PRO A 63 7.33 4.03 -16.78
CA PRO A 63 6.84 3.59 -18.09
C PRO A 63 7.55 2.35 -18.60
N GLY A 64 6.76 1.38 -19.06
CA GLY A 64 7.22 0.04 -19.43
C GLY A 64 7.22 -0.96 -18.27
N TYR A 65 6.62 -0.65 -17.11
CA TYR A 65 6.65 -1.47 -15.90
C TYR A 65 8.07 -1.70 -15.39
N ARG A 66 8.87 -0.63 -15.43
CA ARG A 66 10.26 -0.64 -15.00
C ARG A 66 10.38 -0.11 -13.57
N VAL A 67 11.04 -0.86 -12.71
CA VAL A 67 11.37 -0.43 -11.34
C VAL A 67 12.89 -0.19 -11.21
N PRO A 68 13.32 0.78 -10.39
CA PRO A 68 14.74 0.97 -10.10
C PRO A 68 15.28 -0.23 -9.28
N LEU A 69 16.58 -0.51 -9.42
CA LEU A 69 17.25 -1.41 -8.49
C LEU A 69 17.38 -0.71 -7.13
N LEU A 70 17.29 -1.49 -6.05
CA LEU A 70 17.51 -1.03 -4.68
C LEU A 70 19.00 -1.01 -4.38
N PHE A 71 19.44 0.05 -3.71
CA PHE A 71 20.82 0.27 -3.28
C PHE A 71 20.86 0.78 -1.84
N ASN A 72 22.04 0.67 -1.23
CA ASN A 72 22.46 1.33 0.02
C ASN A 72 21.40 1.27 1.14
N GLU A 73 20.79 2.41 1.43
CA GLU A 73 19.92 2.69 2.59
C GLU A 73 18.64 1.84 2.63
N ARG A 74 18.16 1.37 1.46
CA ARG A 74 16.98 0.49 1.37
C ARG A 74 17.33 -0.99 1.36
N LEU A 75 18.58 -1.30 1.00
CA LEU A 75 19.02 -2.67 0.78
C LEU A 75 19.25 -3.42 2.09
N LYS A 76 19.95 -2.80 3.05
CA LYS A 76 20.25 -3.44 4.34
C LYS A 76 18.97 -3.75 5.14
N PRO A 77 18.03 -2.80 5.35
CA PRO A 77 16.79 -3.12 6.06
C PRO A 77 15.94 -4.18 5.34
N LEU A 78 15.95 -4.20 4.00
CA LEU A 78 15.30 -5.27 3.23
C LEU A 78 15.97 -6.62 3.50
N MET A 79 17.30 -6.71 3.43
CA MET A 79 18.03 -7.96 3.71
C MET A 79 17.75 -8.48 5.12
N ASP A 80 17.76 -7.58 6.12
CA ASP A 80 17.45 -7.91 7.51
C ASP A 80 16.02 -8.46 7.63
N ALA A 81 15.05 -7.80 7.00
CA ALA A 81 13.65 -8.22 7.00
C ALA A 81 13.41 -9.54 6.24
N LEU A 82 14.22 -9.82 5.20
CA LEU A 82 14.22 -11.10 4.48
C LEU A 82 14.95 -12.22 5.25
N GLY A 83 15.63 -11.90 6.34
CA GLY A 83 16.47 -12.85 7.09
C GLY A 83 17.71 -13.31 6.32
N VAL A 84 18.16 -12.51 5.35
CA VAL A 84 19.33 -12.82 4.53
C VAL A 84 20.59 -12.48 5.31
N ARG A 85 21.43 -13.48 5.56
CA ARG A 85 22.75 -13.27 6.15
C ARG A 85 23.75 -12.88 5.06
N PRO A 86 24.63 -11.89 5.30
CA PRO A 86 25.69 -11.56 4.36
C PRO A 86 26.55 -12.80 4.05
N ASN A 87 26.69 -13.12 2.77
CA ASN A 87 27.58 -14.17 2.28
C ASN A 87 28.48 -13.57 1.18
N PRO A 88 29.80 -13.46 1.39
CA PRO A 88 30.74 -12.94 0.38
C PRO A 88 30.73 -13.74 -0.93
N ASP A 89 30.51 -15.06 -0.85
CA ASP A 89 30.54 -15.95 -2.02
C ASP A 89 29.23 -15.91 -2.83
N SER A 90 28.14 -15.44 -2.21
CA SER A 90 26.83 -15.29 -2.84
C SER A 90 26.15 -14.03 -2.31
N PRO A 91 26.59 -12.84 -2.75
CA PRO A 91 26.02 -11.59 -2.28
C PRO A 91 24.56 -11.46 -2.70
N PHE A 92 23.77 -10.80 -1.87
CA PHE A 92 22.38 -10.50 -2.22
C PHE A 92 22.32 -9.62 -3.47
N ARG A 93 21.53 -10.02 -4.46
CA ARG A 93 21.36 -9.30 -5.72
C ARG A 93 19.92 -8.83 -5.83
N THR A 94 19.71 -7.51 -5.81
CA THR A 94 18.39 -6.92 -5.96
C THR A 94 17.69 -7.36 -7.25
N SER A 95 18.45 -7.57 -8.34
CA SER A 95 17.89 -8.08 -9.59
C SER A 95 17.29 -9.48 -9.46
N LEU A 96 17.89 -10.37 -8.64
CA LEU A 96 17.35 -11.70 -8.40
C LEU A 96 16.08 -11.63 -7.54
N PHE A 97 16.11 -10.79 -6.49
CA PHE A 97 14.93 -10.54 -5.67
C PHE A 97 13.75 -10.01 -6.50
N LEU A 98 13.99 -9.02 -7.38
CA LEU A 98 12.95 -8.46 -8.25
C LEU A 98 12.48 -9.46 -9.31
N LYS A 99 13.35 -10.38 -9.77
CA LYS A 99 12.97 -11.45 -10.68
C LYS A 99 12.01 -12.43 -9.99
N ASP A 100 12.38 -12.87 -8.79
CA ASP A 100 11.56 -13.75 -7.95
C ASP A 100 10.21 -13.10 -7.61
N LEU A 101 10.21 -11.82 -7.23
CA LEU A 101 8.99 -11.03 -7.05
C LEU A 101 8.10 -11.08 -8.31
N ASN A 102 8.69 -10.83 -9.49
CA ASN A 102 7.94 -10.83 -10.75
C ASN A 102 7.28 -12.19 -11.07
N GLU A 103 7.95 -13.28 -10.73
CA GLU A 103 7.42 -14.65 -10.93
C GLU A 103 6.24 -14.96 -9.99
N HIS A 104 6.08 -14.21 -8.89
CA HIS A 104 5.02 -14.39 -7.90
C HIS A 104 3.91 -13.34 -7.97
N ILE A 105 3.95 -12.41 -8.92
CA ILE A 105 2.84 -11.47 -9.15
C ILE A 105 1.64 -12.27 -9.67
N PRO A 106 0.47 -12.19 -9.02
CA PRO A 106 -0.71 -12.92 -9.45
C PRO A 106 -1.26 -12.35 -10.76
N ASP A 107 -1.99 -13.19 -11.48
CA ASP A 107 -2.74 -12.84 -12.69
C ASP A 107 -4.22 -12.52 -12.41
N PHE A 108 -4.57 -12.29 -11.14
CA PHE A 108 -5.89 -11.93 -10.65
C PHE A 108 -5.81 -10.75 -9.67
N VAL A 109 -6.91 -10.01 -9.53
CA VAL A 109 -7.02 -8.87 -8.62
C VAL A 109 -7.53 -9.32 -7.26
N ASN A 110 -6.92 -8.81 -6.19
CA ASN A 110 -7.48 -8.89 -4.85
C ASN A 110 -7.86 -7.49 -4.37
N ALA A 111 -9.14 -7.17 -4.51
CA ALA A 111 -9.72 -5.88 -4.11
C ALA A 111 -10.24 -5.85 -2.67
N ARG A 112 -10.31 -7.00 -1.97
CA ARG A 112 -11.04 -7.10 -0.69
C ARG A 112 -10.20 -6.76 0.55
N ASP A 113 -8.88 -6.84 0.45
CA ASP A 113 -7.98 -6.77 1.62
C ASP A 113 -6.81 -5.80 1.46
N LEU A 114 -7.07 -4.53 1.08
CA LEU A 114 -5.99 -3.53 1.10
C LEU A 114 -5.37 -3.46 2.51
N PRO A 115 -4.04 -3.61 2.65
CA PRO A 115 -3.37 -3.55 3.94
C PRO A 115 -3.29 -2.10 4.40
N THR A 116 -4.41 -1.57 4.92
CA THR A 116 -4.54 -0.15 5.23
C THR A 116 -3.65 0.30 6.36
N ASP A 117 -3.26 -0.60 7.26
CA ASP A 117 -2.22 -0.34 8.26
C ASP A 117 -0.86 -0.07 7.61
N MET A 118 -0.49 -0.82 6.58
CA MET A 118 0.72 -0.58 5.80
C MET A 118 0.66 0.77 5.06
N LEU A 119 -0.47 1.07 4.42
CA LEU A 119 -0.71 2.35 3.75
C LEU A 119 -0.75 3.53 4.74
N SER A 120 -1.34 3.34 5.91
CA SER A 120 -1.34 4.34 6.99
C SER A 120 0.06 4.59 7.54
N ARG A 121 0.89 3.55 7.73
CA ARG A 121 2.30 3.69 8.16
C ARG A 121 3.14 4.46 7.15
N ARG A 122 2.91 4.26 5.85
CA ARG A 122 3.51 5.08 4.78
C ARG A 122 3.24 6.57 5.01
N ILE A 123 2.02 6.91 5.37
CA ILE A 123 1.57 8.31 5.45
C ILE A 123 1.90 8.95 6.80
N ALA A 124 2.01 8.15 7.87
CA ALA A 124 2.48 8.59 9.19
C ALA A 124 3.87 9.24 9.12
N ALA A 125 4.73 8.77 8.21
CA ALA A 125 6.05 9.34 7.96
C ALA A 125 6.02 10.73 7.25
N SER A 126 4.85 11.22 6.84
CA SER A 126 4.68 12.39 5.96
C SER A 126 3.97 13.60 6.60
N ASN A 127 3.93 13.70 7.94
CA ASN A 127 3.30 14.81 8.69
C ASN A 127 1.82 15.06 8.32
N VAL A 128 1.04 13.99 8.18
CA VAL A 128 -0.40 14.03 7.90
C VAL A 128 -1.21 14.06 9.21
N GLU A 129 -2.47 14.51 9.16
CA GLU A 129 -3.38 14.61 10.29
C GLU A 129 -3.44 13.30 11.12
N GLU A 130 -3.16 13.44 12.42
CA GLU A 130 -3.14 12.33 13.37
C GLU A 130 -2.31 11.15 12.84
N ALA A 131 -1.05 11.41 12.50
CA ALA A 131 -0.11 10.45 11.91
C ALA A 131 0.04 9.16 12.72
N ASP A 132 -0.15 9.21 14.03
CA ASP A 132 -0.15 8.08 14.96
C ASP A 132 -1.39 7.17 14.84
N LYS A 133 -2.50 7.69 14.29
CA LYS A 133 -3.76 6.96 14.12
C LYS A 133 -3.80 6.27 12.77
N ILE A 134 -3.42 4.99 12.76
CA ILE A 134 -3.23 4.19 11.55
C ILE A 134 -4.31 3.14 11.29
N TYR A 135 -5.20 2.88 12.25
CA TYR A 135 -6.24 1.86 12.14
C TYR A 135 -7.58 2.50 11.81
N PHE A 136 -8.18 2.12 10.68
CA PHE A 136 -9.52 2.56 10.32
C PHE A 136 -10.54 2.02 11.33
N VAL A 137 -11.43 2.89 11.84
CA VAL A 137 -12.45 2.48 12.82
C VAL A 137 -13.88 2.77 12.35
N GLY A 138 -14.07 3.59 11.31
CA GLY A 138 -15.39 3.85 10.75
C GLY A 138 -15.52 5.19 10.02
N TRP A 139 -16.77 5.56 9.75
CA TRP A 139 -17.16 6.76 9.04
C TRP A 139 -17.86 7.75 9.99
N ILE A 140 -17.68 9.05 9.77
CA ILE A 140 -18.38 10.13 10.50
C ILE A 140 -19.12 10.98 9.47
N ALA A 141 -20.45 10.88 9.43
CA ALA A 141 -21.28 11.79 8.65
C ALA A 141 -21.50 13.10 9.43
N HIS A 142 -21.25 14.24 8.79
CA HIS A 142 -21.43 15.55 9.41
C HIS A 142 -22.78 16.13 9.03
N ASN A 143 -23.76 15.99 9.92
CA ASN A 143 -25.12 16.51 9.76
C ASN A 143 -25.39 17.75 10.65
N ASP A 144 -24.37 18.22 11.37
CA ASP A 144 -24.45 19.27 12.40
C ASP A 144 -23.82 20.60 11.93
N GLY A 145 -23.76 20.83 10.62
CA GLY A 145 -23.16 22.02 10.02
C GLY A 145 -21.63 21.99 9.95
N ARG A 146 -20.97 20.93 10.46
CA ARG A 146 -19.53 20.69 10.21
C ARG A 146 -19.31 20.16 8.80
N ASN A 147 -18.10 20.35 8.30
CA ASN A 147 -17.67 19.81 7.01
C ASN A 147 -16.46 18.89 7.19
N VAL A 148 -16.38 17.88 6.33
CA VAL A 148 -15.18 17.07 6.16
C VAL A 148 -13.97 17.98 5.86
N SER A 149 -12.88 17.78 6.59
CA SER A 149 -11.70 18.63 6.48
C SER A 149 -10.83 18.24 5.26
N PRO A 150 -10.12 19.20 4.63
CA PRO A 150 -9.16 18.89 3.56
C PRO A 150 -8.05 17.93 3.99
N LYS A 151 -7.61 18.00 5.25
CA LYS A 151 -6.60 17.10 5.80
C LYS A 151 -7.10 15.66 5.92
N ASN A 152 -8.36 15.48 6.32
CA ASN A 152 -8.98 14.17 6.41
C ASN A 152 -9.18 13.56 5.01
N LEU A 153 -9.53 14.39 4.02
CA LEU A 153 -9.64 13.97 2.63
C LEU A 153 -8.28 13.60 2.03
N ASP A 154 -7.21 14.34 2.33
CA ASP A 154 -5.85 13.97 1.91
C ASP A 154 -5.45 12.61 2.51
N LYS A 155 -5.65 12.41 3.82
CA LYS A 155 -5.42 11.11 4.48
C LYS A 155 -6.25 10.00 3.84
N THR A 156 -7.53 10.25 3.59
CA THR A 156 -8.45 9.31 2.93
C THR A 156 -7.96 8.96 1.52
N ARG A 157 -7.58 9.95 0.71
CA ARG A 157 -7.09 9.74 -0.67
C ARG A 157 -5.83 8.89 -0.68
N ARG A 158 -4.89 9.17 0.22
CA ARG A 158 -3.63 8.43 0.30
C ARG A 158 -3.82 6.99 0.80
N ILE A 159 -4.71 6.73 1.75
CA ILE A 159 -4.94 5.37 2.29
C ILE A 159 -5.94 4.57 1.45
N LEU A 160 -7.10 5.14 1.13
CA LEU A 160 -8.27 4.46 0.57
C LEU A 160 -8.53 4.77 -0.92
N GLY A 161 -7.71 5.61 -1.55
CA GLY A 161 -7.85 5.95 -2.97
C GLY A 161 -8.67 7.20 -3.26
N ALA A 162 -8.48 7.74 -4.46
CA ALA A 162 -9.16 8.96 -4.91
C ALA A 162 -10.68 8.81 -4.95
N ALA A 163 -11.19 7.70 -5.48
CA ALA A 163 -12.63 7.44 -5.56
C ALA A 163 -13.33 7.52 -4.18
N THR A 164 -12.70 6.95 -3.15
CA THR A 164 -13.20 6.99 -1.77
C THR A 164 -13.18 8.42 -1.22
N ALA A 165 -12.08 9.15 -1.41
CA ALA A 165 -11.97 10.55 -0.98
C ALA A 165 -13.01 11.45 -1.67
N ASP A 166 -13.23 11.27 -2.96
CA ASP A 166 -14.20 12.05 -3.73
C ASP A 166 -15.65 11.71 -3.31
N ARG A 167 -15.93 10.47 -2.90
CA ARG A 167 -17.21 10.10 -2.30
C ARG A 167 -17.39 10.73 -0.92
N CYS A 168 -16.37 10.70 -0.07
CA CYS A 168 -16.36 11.37 1.24
C CYS A 168 -16.61 12.88 1.13
N GLN A 169 -15.94 13.55 0.20
CA GLN A 169 -16.12 14.98 -0.06
C GLN A 169 -17.55 15.32 -0.48
N ARG A 170 -18.14 14.53 -1.39
CA ARG A 170 -19.51 14.74 -1.88
C ARG A 170 -20.58 14.44 -0.84
N SER A 171 -20.31 13.48 0.04
CA SER A 171 -21.28 13.00 1.05
C SER A 171 -21.10 13.69 2.42
N ASN A 172 -20.15 14.62 2.53
CA ASN A 172 -19.74 15.25 3.79
C ASN A 172 -19.42 14.24 4.92
N VAL A 173 -18.63 13.21 4.57
CA VAL A 173 -18.24 12.13 5.48
C VAL A 173 -16.73 12.17 5.72
N SER A 174 -16.30 12.09 6.98
CA SER A 174 -14.90 11.87 7.36
C SER A 174 -14.59 10.40 7.61
N THR A 175 -13.36 9.99 7.31
CA THR A 175 -12.80 8.73 7.84
C THR A 175 -12.37 8.92 9.29
N ARG A 176 -12.61 7.92 10.14
CA ARG A 176 -12.17 7.88 11.53
C ARG A 176 -11.05 6.86 11.71
N TRP A 177 -10.03 7.25 12.46
CA TRP A 177 -8.83 6.43 12.70
C TRP A 177 -8.52 6.33 14.20
N SER A 178 -7.85 5.24 14.61
CA SER A 178 -7.33 5.01 15.96
C SER A 178 -5.85 4.64 15.92
N ALA A 179 -5.14 4.95 17.01
CA ALA A 179 -3.78 4.47 17.27
C ALA A 179 -3.77 3.05 17.85
N VAL A 180 -4.93 2.53 18.29
CA VAL A 180 -5.08 1.23 18.94
C VAL A 180 -5.54 0.18 17.94
N ALA A 181 -4.77 -0.88 17.78
CA ALA A 181 -5.04 -1.95 16.81
C ALA A 181 -6.37 -2.67 17.06
N ALA A 182 -6.76 -2.81 18.32
CA ALA A 182 -7.99 -3.48 18.74
C ALA A 182 -9.27 -2.73 18.30
N ASP A 183 -9.19 -1.43 17.99
CA ASP A 183 -10.34 -0.65 17.54
C ASP A 183 -10.65 -0.84 16.05
N ARG A 184 -9.81 -1.61 15.33
CA ARG A 184 -9.89 -1.75 13.87
C ARG A 184 -11.25 -2.30 13.44
N SER A 185 -11.86 -1.60 12.49
CA SER A 185 -13.07 -2.02 11.79
C SER A 185 -12.78 -2.39 10.34
N ALA A 186 -13.60 -3.26 9.76
CA ALA A 186 -13.60 -3.49 8.32
C ALA A 186 -13.99 -2.21 7.56
N ILE A 187 -13.41 -2.00 6.38
CA ILE A 187 -13.75 -0.87 5.51
C ILE A 187 -14.98 -1.26 4.70
N GLY A 188 -16.15 -0.82 5.18
CA GLY A 188 -17.40 -0.90 4.44
C GLY A 188 -17.54 0.24 3.42
N PRO A 189 -18.63 0.28 2.63
CA PRO A 189 -18.91 1.39 1.73
C PRO A 189 -19.04 2.71 2.50
N VAL A 190 -18.68 3.82 1.85
CA VAL A 190 -18.94 5.17 2.39
C VAL A 190 -20.45 5.34 2.56
N PRO A 191 -20.95 5.70 3.75
CA PRO A 191 -22.39 5.84 4.00
C PRO A 191 -22.97 6.95 3.13
N ASP A 192 -24.24 6.76 2.74
CA ASP A 192 -24.98 7.79 2.02
C ASP A 192 -25.28 9.00 2.90
N PRO A 193 -25.27 10.22 2.34
CA PRO A 193 -25.72 11.40 3.06
C PRO A 193 -27.20 11.21 3.42
N ARG A 194 -27.52 11.35 4.71
CA ARG A 194 -28.91 11.34 5.21
C ARG A 194 -29.55 12.72 5.08
#